data_AF-A0AA97L1Q1-F1
#
_entry.id   AF-A0AA97L1Q1-F1
#
_cell.length_a   1.000
_cell.length_b   1.000
_cell.length_c   1.000
_cell.angle_alpha   90.00
_cell.angle_beta   90.00
_cell.angle_gamma   90.00
#
_symmetry.space_group_name_H-M   'P 1'
#
loop_
_entity.id
_entity.type
_entity.pdbx_description
1 polymer ?
#
loop_
_entity_poly.entity_id
_entity_poly.type
_entity_poly.pdbx_seq_one_letter_code
_entity_poly.pdbx_strand_id
1 'polypeptide(L)'
;MPLEPAHRRFLPAGSALRCAGGFLLLCLLAALGAAEGAEREAAERLSPYFGTKCRYETLHPHLLREPLALGPPQSGFPLPPASCTPLQLNAVIRHGTRFPTGGQIKKLAHLHRLLGQRNGSCAASEALAGWSLWYREDMDGQLAERGRHDMSTLARRLAARFPGLLAPRRRFAFVSSHKARCLNSSDAFRDGLRQALGGQQPPELGNDPTMLGDIKINDTLMRFFDLCEKFVRDVDNNDEAMHEVDAFKVGPEMKKVVERIANNLCLPVDQLNADLVQVAFFTCSFELAIKNISSPWCSIFSEEDALVLEYLNDLKQYWKRAYGYEINSRASCILFQDIFRNLDQAVLESKKNASSSSTA
;
A
#
# COMPACT_ATOMS: atom_id res chain seq x y z
N MET A 1 86.06 18.70 43.70
CA MET A 1 85.77 18.82 42.24
C MET A 1 84.84 17.67 41.83
N PRO A 2 84.01 17.82 40.78
CA PRO A 2 82.55 17.65 40.94
C PRO A 2 81.90 16.54 40.07
N LEU A 3 80.56 16.38 40.20
CA LEU A 3 79.49 15.84 39.30
C LEU A 3 78.25 15.54 40.21
N GLU A 4 76.97 15.49 39.84
CA GLU A 4 76.16 16.16 38.78
C GLU A 4 74.64 16.02 39.16
N PRO A 5 73.72 16.97 38.87
CA PRO A 5 72.32 16.89 39.30
C PRO A 5 71.33 16.37 38.24
N ALA A 6 70.27 15.66 38.68
CA ALA A 6 69.25 15.07 37.80
C ALA A 6 67.94 15.90 37.72
N HIS A 7 67.43 16.10 36.51
CA HIS A 7 66.14 16.76 36.24
C HIS A 7 64.92 15.82 36.39
N ARG A 8 63.81 16.33 36.92
CA ARG A 8 62.46 15.78 36.68
C ARG A 8 61.70 16.65 35.66
N ARG A 9 61.07 16.03 34.67
CA ARG A 9 60.16 16.69 33.70
C ARG A 9 58.70 16.57 34.16
N PHE A 10 57.93 17.63 33.97
CA PHE A 10 56.46 17.60 33.98
C PHE A 10 55.93 17.04 32.64
N LEU A 11 54.74 16.43 32.69
CA LEU A 11 53.90 16.14 31.52
C LEU A 11 52.55 16.88 31.66
N PRO A 12 52.01 17.49 30.60
CA PRO A 12 50.76 18.25 30.67
C PRO A 12 49.52 17.37 30.50
N ALA A 13 48.41 17.81 31.10
CA ALA A 13 47.10 17.18 30.92
C ALA A 13 46.53 17.47 29.52
N GLY A 14 46.22 16.42 28.74
CA GLY A 14 45.73 16.60 27.36
C GLY A 14 44.95 15.43 26.73
N SER A 15 44.66 14.36 27.48
CA SER A 15 44.15 13.09 26.93
C SER A 15 42.69 12.75 27.29
N ALA A 16 42.10 13.35 28.33
CA ALA A 16 40.75 12.99 28.78
C ALA A 16 39.62 13.42 27.81
N LEU A 17 39.78 14.56 27.12
CA LEU A 17 38.68 15.18 26.36
C LEU A 17 38.36 14.47 25.04
N ARG A 18 39.31 13.74 24.44
CA ARG A 18 39.11 13.02 23.17
C ARG A 18 38.36 11.70 23.32
N CYS A 19 38.59 10.96 24.41
CA CYS A 19 37.86 9.70 24.66
C CYS A 19 36.38 9.94 24.99
N ALA A 20 36.06 11.02 25.72
CA ALA A 20 34.68 11.37 26.05
C ALA A 20 33.83 11.64 24.79
N GLY A 21 34.35 12.39 23.82
CA GLY A 21 33.66 12.67 22.56
C GLY A 21 33.42 11.41 21.70
N GLY A 22 34.40 10.51 21.64
CA GLY A 22 34.26 9.23 20.93
C GLY A 22 33.21 8.31 21.56
N PHE A 23 33.19 8.21 22.90
CA PHE A 23 32.20 7.42 23.62
C PHE A 23 30.78 7.99 23.47
N LEU A 24 30.63 9.32 23.59
CA LEU A 24 29.34 9.99 23.42
C LEU A 24 28.78 9.79 22.01
N LEU A 25 29.61 9.90 20.96
CA LEU A 25 29.22 9.63 19.58
C LEU A 25 28.80 8.17 19.37
N LEU A 26 29.53 7.21 19.96
CA LEU A 26 29.20 5.79 19.86
C LEU A 26 27.86 5.47 20.57
N CYS A 27 27.61 6.06 21.74
CA CYS A 27 26.34 5.95 22.45
C CYS A 27 25.18 6.59 21.69
N LEU A 28 25.40 7.76 21.05
CA LEU A 28 24.40 8.40 20.19
C LEU A 28 24.05 7.52 18.98
N LEU A 29 25.05 6.95 18.30
CA LEU A 29 24.83 6.04 17.17
C LEU A 29 24.12 4.75 17.60
N ALA A 30 24.47 4.19 18.76
CA ALA A 30 23.78 3.02 19.31
C ALA A 30 22.32 3.32 19.71
N ALA A 31 22.05 4.50 20.29
CA ALA A 31 20.70 4.94 20.64
C ALA A 31 19.85 5.21 19.38
N LEU A 32 20.42 5.83 18.35
CA LEU A 32 19.77 6.02 17.04
C LEU A 32 19.43 4.68 16.39
N GLY A 33 20.38 3.74 16.34
CA GLY A 33 20.14 2.39 15.79
C GLY A 33 19.10 1.58 16.59
N ALA A 34 19.04 1.75 17.91
CA ALA A 34 18.02 1.14 18.75
C ALA A 34 16.63 1.75 18.51
N ALA A 35 16.54 3.07 18.32
CA ALA A 35 15.30 3.75 17.98
C ALA A 35 14.79 3.35 16.58
N GLU A 36 15.65 3.36 15.56
CA GLU A 36 15.32 2.88 14.21
C GLU A 36 14.89 1.40 14.20
N GLY A 37 15.52 0.57 15.03
CA GLY A 37 15.13 -0.83 15.25
C GLY A 37 13.73 -0.97 15.83
N ALA A 38 13.45 -0.28 16.95
CA ALA A 38 12.15 -0.34 17.62
C ALA A 38 11.02 0.26 16.76
N GLU A 39 11.28 1.33 16.01
CA GLU A 39 10.33 1.85 15.03
C GLU A 39 10.06 0.81 13.94
N ARG A 40 11.11 0.23 13.35
CA ARG A 40 10.96 -0.80 12.30
C ARG A 40 10.11 -1.99 12.77
N GLU A 41 10.35 -2.49 13.97
CA GLU A 41 9.55 -3.53 14.60
C GLU A 41 8.06 -3.11 14.73
N ALA A 42 7.77 -1.86 15.09
CA ALA A 42 6.39 -1.38 15.21
C ALA A 42 5.60 -1.43 13.89
N ALA A 43 6.19 -1.03 12.77
CA ALA A 43 5.51 -1.12 11.47
C ALA A 43 5.36 -2.56 10.98
N GLU A 44 6.37 -3.41 11.19
CA GLU A 44 6.29 -4.83 10.81
C GLU A 44 5.22 -5.57 11.65
N ARG A 45 5.18 -5.34 12.97
CA ARG A 45 4.16 -5.83 13.91
C ARG A 45 2.73 -5.42 13.52
N LEU A 46 2.53 -4.16 13.16
CA LEU A 46 1.21 -3.63 12.79
C LEU A 46 0.79 -3.99 11.35
N SER A 47 1.72 -4.44 10.51
CA SER A 47 1.47 -4.62 9.08
C SER A 47 0.36 -5.60 8.67
N PRO A 48 0.03 -6.68 9.42
CA PRO A 48 -1.12 -7.53 9.11
C PRO A 48 -2.44 -6.75 9.13
N TYR A 49 -2.59 -5.82 10.08
CA TYR A 49 -3.84 -5.14 10.44
C TYR A 49 -4.15 -3.89 9.59
N PHE A 50 -3.32 -3.57 8.59
CA PHE A 50 -3.55 -2.42 7.71
C PHE A 50 -4.63 -2.66 6.64
N GLY A 51 -5.15 -3.90 6.53
CA GLY A 51 -6.19 -4.30 5.58
C GLY A 51 -5.95 -3.73 4.17
N THR A 52 -6.92 -2.97 3.66
CA THR A 52 -6.86 -2.39 2.30
C THR A 52 -5.78 -1.32 2.08
N LYS A 53 -5.01 -0.92 3.10
CA LYS A 53 -3.88 0.02 3.01
C LYS A 53 -2.51 -0.67 3.07
N CYS A 54 -2.49 -1.97 3.41
CA CYS A 54 -1.26 -2.74 3.45
C CYS A 54 -0.54 -2.77 2.10
N ARG A 55 0.79 -2.84 2.13
CA ARG A 55 1.64 -3.02 0.95
C ARG A 55 1.55 -4.47 0.45
N TYR A 56 1.80 -4.68 -0.84
CA TYR A 56 1.70 -6.00 -1.46
C TYR A 56 2.70 -7.01 -0.87
N GLU A 57 3.88 -6.54 -0.47
CA GLU A 57 4.98 -7.37 0.04
C GLU A 57 4.74 -7.90 1.46
N THR A 58 3.77 -7.38 2.21
CA THR A 58 3.43 -7.97 3.52
C THR A 58 2.84 -9.37 3.37
N LEU A 59 2.05 -9.61 2.31
CA LEU A 59 1.54 -10.94 1.96
C LEU A 59 2.56 -11.76 1.14
N HIS A 60 3.58 -11.09 0.59
CA HIS A 60 4.57 -11.68 -0.31
C HIS A 60 6.01 -11.22 0.03
N PRO A 61 6.53 -11.54 1.23
CA PRO A 61 7.77 -10.93 1.76
C PRO A 61 9.02 -11.20 0.94
N HIS A 62 9.04 -12.28 0.16
CA HIS A 62 10.14 -12.59 -0.76
C HIS A 62 10.35 -11.50 -1.83
N LEU A 63 9.30 -10.75 -2.20
CA LEU A 63 9.38 -9.65 -3.17
C LEU A 63 10.17 -8.43 -2.69
N LEU A 64 10.45 -8.32 -1.38
CA LEU A 64 11.38 -7.30 -0.84
C LEU A 64 12.84 -7.56 -1.27
N ARG A 65 13.20 -8.82 -1.54
CA ARG A 65 14.53 -9.23 -2.00
C ARG A 65 14.56 -9.45 -3.50
N GLU A 66 13.53 -10.09 -4.04
CA GLU A 66 13.41 -10.44 -5.46
C GLU A 66 12.07 -9.95 -6.03
N PRO A 67 11.94 -8.67 -6.44
CA PRO A 67 10.65 -8.09 -6.89
C PRO A 67 10.02 -8.77 -8.11
N LEU A 68 10.78 -9.60 -8.83
CA LEU A 68 10.33 -10.34 -10.01
C LEU A 68 10.15 -11.84 -9.76
N ALA A 69 10.43 -12.32 -8.55
CA ALA A 69 10.20 -13.71 -8.20
C ALA A 69 8.71 -14.03 -8.39
N LEU A 70 8.44 -15.21 -8.95
CA LEU A 70 7.07 -15.69 -9.17
C LEU A 70 6.42 -16.23 -7.89
N GLY A 71 7.19 -16.35 -6.80
CA GLY A 71 6.80 -16.98 -5.55
C GLY A 71 6.77 -18.52 -5.63
N PRO A 72 6.78 -19.21 -4.48
CA PRO A 72 6.55 -20.65 -4.43
C PRO A 72 5.14 -21.00 -4.94
N PRO A 73 4.89 -22.25 -5.38
CA PRO A 73 3.53 -22.74 -5.61
C PRO A 73 2.68 -22.55 -4.36
N GLN A 74 1.47 -22.01 -4.52
CA GLN A 74 0.59 -21.75 -3.38
C GLN A 74 -0.04 -23.08 -2.90
N SER A 75 0.03 -23.34 -1.60
CA SER A 75 -0.59 -24.53 -1.00
C SER A 75 -2.10 -24.55 -1.29
N GLY A 76 -2.63 -25.70 -1.70
CA GLY A 76 -4.02 -25.86 -2.14
C GLY A 76 -4.31 -25.42 -3.58
N PHE A 77 -3.39 -24.72 -4.26
CA PHE A 77 -3.55 -24.24 -5.64
C PHE A 77 -2.38 -24.74 -6.52
N PRO A 78 -2.33 -26.04 -6.85
CA PRO A 78 -1.30 -26.57 -7.73
C PRO A 78 -1.38 -25.92 -9.12
N LEU A 79 -0.23 -25.76 -9.77
CA LEU A 79 -0.20 -25.37 -11.18
C LEU A 79 -0.90 -26.46 -12.03
N PRO A 80 -1.57 -26.09 -13.14
CA PRO A 80 -2.14 -27.07 -14.06
C PRO A 80 -1.09 -28.08 -14.53
N PRO A 81 -1.48 -29.34 -14.81
CA PRO A 81 -0.59 -30.33 -15.42
C PRO A 81 0.05 -29.81 -16.70
N ALA A 82 1.22 -30.33 -17.07
CA ALA A 82 1.94 -29.91 -18.29
C ALA A 82 1.15 -30.11 -19.60
N SER A 83 0.08 -30.92 -19.59
CA SER A 83 -0.86 -31.07 -20.71
C SER A 83 -1.85 -29.91 -20.86
N CYS A 84 -1.96 -29.02 -19.87
CA CYS A 84 -2.83 -27.85 -19.92
C CYS A 84 -2.05 -26.61 -20.38
N THR A 85 -2.49 -25.99 -21.48
CA THR A 85 -1.96 -24.69 -21.93
C THR A 85 -2.95 -23.57 -21.55
N PRO A 86 -2.50 -22.46 -20.93
CA PRO A 86 -3.35 -21.30 -20.67
C PRO A 86 -3.94 -20.73 -21.97
N LEU A 87 -5.26 -20.52 -22.01
CA LEU A 87 -5.98 -20.08 -23.22
C LEU A 87 -6.27 -18.57 -23.25
N GLN A 88 -6.67 -18.00 -22.11
CA GLN A 88 -7.07 -16.60 -21.96
C GLN A 88 -6.68 -16.10 -20.57
N LEU A 89 -6.32 -14.82 -20.45
CA LEU A 89 -6.06 -14.15 -19.17
C LEU A 89 -6.94 -12.90 -19.06
N ASN A 90 -7.95 -12.95 -18.20
CA ASN A 90 -8.72 -11.79 -17.79
C ASN A 90 -8.29 -11.41 -16.37
N ALA A 91 -7.82 -10.17 -16.17
CA ALA A 91 -7.28 -9.71 -14.88
C ALA A 91 -7.93 -8.39 -14.46
N VAL A 92 -8.63 -8.40 -13.32
CA VAL A 92 -9.16 -7.19 -12.68
C VAL A 92 -8.15 -6.75 -11.62
N ILE A 93 -7.45 -5.65 -11.88
CA ILE A 93 -6.32 -5.20 -11.05
C ILE A 93 -6.67 -3.87 -10.38
N ARG A 94 -6.52 -3.80 -9.06
CA ARG A 94 -6.63 -2.55 -8.30
C ARG A 94 -5.44 -1.64 -8.61
N HIS A 95 -5.63 -0.33 -8.54
CA HIS A 95 -4.53 0.64 -8.62
C HIS A 95 -3.40 0.32 -7.62
N GLY A 96 -2.16 0.68 -7.96
CA GLY A 96 -1.01 0.50 -7.06
C GLY A 96 -1.02 1.43 -5.83
N THR A 97 0.04 1.39 -5.04
CA THR A 97 0.24 2.25 -3.84
C THR A 97 0.01 3.74 -4.16
N ARG A 98 -0.77 4.42 -3.31
CA ARG A 98 -1.19 5.82 -3.50
C ARG A 98 -1.00 6.66 -2.23
N PHE A 99 -0.94 7.97 -2.40
CA PHE A 99 -1.01 8.92 -1.29
C PHE A 99 -2.39 8.89 -0.58
N PRO A 100 -2.51 9.42 0.65
CA PRO A 100 -3.80 9.60 1.33
C PRO A 100 -4.75 10.48 0.52
N THR A 101 -6.06 10.42 0.78
CA THR A 101 -7.00 11.36 0.15
C THR A 101 -6.97 12.72 0.85
N GLY A 102 -7.40 13.80 0.19
CA GLY A 102 -7.38 15.17 0.71
C GLY A 102 -8.10 15.30 2.06
N GLY A 103 -9.21 14.57 2.27
CA GLY A 103 -9.89 14.48 3.56
C GLY A 103 -9.06 13.81 4.67
N GLN A 104 -8.22 12.81 4.33
CA GLN A 104 -7.26 12.22 5.27
C GLN A 104 -6.11 13.19 5.55
N ILE A 105 -5.60 13.88 4.53
CA ILE A 105 -4.53 14.88 4.67
C ILE A 105 -4.97 16.03 5.59
N LYS A 106 -6.20 16.53 5.43
CA LYS A 106 -6.79 17.57 6.32
C LYS A 106 -6.91 17.11 7.78
N LYS A 107 -7.35 15.87 8.00
CA LYS A 107 -7.41 15.27 9.35
C LYS A 107 -6.03 15.08 9.97
N LEU A 108 -5.04 14.66 9.19
CA LEU A 108 -3.65 14.53 9.63
C LEU A 108 -3.02 15.90 9.95
N ALA A 109 -3.30 16.92 9.14
CA ALA A 109 -2.88 18.31 9.40
C ALA A 109 -3.52 18.89 10.67
N HIS A 110 -4.76 18.51 10.98
CA HIS A 110 -5.40 18.86 12.23
C HIS A 110 -4.72 18.19 13.44
N LEU A 111 -4.47 16.88 13.37
CA LEU A 111 -3.73 16.14 14.40
C LEU A 111 -2.33 16.72 14.65
N HIS A 112 -1.58 17.02 13.59
CA HIS A 112 -0.25 17.62 13.69
C HIS A 112 -0.28 18.96 14.43
N ARG A 113 -1.32 19.78 14.19
CA ARG A 113 -1.54 21.04 14.91
C ARG A 113 -1.86 20.81 16.40
N LEU A 114 -2.70 19.83 16.74
CA LEU A 114 -3.01 19.49 18.14
C LEU A 114 -1.73 19.08 18.90
N LEU A 115 -0.89 18.24 18.28
CA LEU A 115 0.39 17.82 18.85
C LEU A 115 1.36 18.99 19.09
N GLY A 116 1.30 20.04 18.28
CA GLY A 116 2.08 21.28 18.46
C GLY A 116 1.48 22.26 19.48
N GLN A 117 0.24 22.04 19.94
CA GLN A 117 -0.49 22.90 20.88
C GLN A 117 -0.71 22.24 22.26
N ARG A 118 -0.20 21.02 22.45
CA ARG A 118 -0.39 20.23 23.68
C ARG A 118 0.28 20.86 24.91
N ASN A 119 -0.34 20.66 26.06
CA ASN A 119 0.26 20.96 27.37
C ASN A 119 0.71 19.65 28.05
N GLY A 120 1.85 19.10 27.63
CA GLY A 120 2.42 17.89 28.23
C GLY A 120 3.59 17.27 27.46
N SER A 121 4.43 16.50 28.17
CA SER A 121 5.51 15.68 27.59
C SER A 121 5.14 14.20 27.67
N CYS A 122 4.70 13.65 26.55
CA CYS A 122 4.63 12.22 26.30
C CYS A 122 5.66 11.88 25.22
N ALA A 123 6.47 10.83 25.44
CA ALA A 123 7.58 10.47 24.53
C ALA A 123 7.13 10.28 23.07
N ALA A 124 5.96 9.65 22.85
CA ALA A 124 5.36 9.50 21.53
C ALA A 124 5.06 10.86 20.85
N SER A 125 4.64 11.86 21.63
CA SER A 125 4.33 13.20 21.12
C SER A 125 5.58 14.03 20.81
N GLU A 126 6.70 13.73 21.47
CA GLU A 126 8.00 14.33 21.17
C GLU A 126 8.54 13.78 19.85
N ALA A 127 8.52 12.45 19.67
CA ALA A 127 8.86 11.81 18.39
C ALA A 127 7.98 12.34 17.24
N LEU A 128 6.66 12.46 17.47
CA LEU A 128 5.72 12.99 16.47
C LEU A 128 5.82 14.51 16.26
N ALA A 129 6.34 15.28 17.20
CA ALA A 129 6.62 16.71 16.99
C ALA A 129 7.83 16.92 16.08
N GLY A 130 8.80 16.00 16.11
CA GLY A 130 9.91 15.96 15.15
C GLY A 130 9.50 15.49 13.75
N TRP A 131 8.36 14.80 13.61
CA TRP A 131 7.87 14.34 12.31
C TRP A 131 7.31 15.49 11.47
N SER A 132 7.83 15.64 10.26
CA SER A 132 7.41 16.68 9.31
C SER A 132 6.16 16.25 8.54
N LEU A 133 5.10 17.07 8.56
CA LEU A 133 3.93 16.88 7.70
C LEU A 133 4.29 17.21 6.23
N TRP A 134 4.68 16.18 5.48
CA TRP A 134 5.10 16.30 4.07
C TRP A 134 3.97 15.99 3.06
N TYR A 135 2.84 15.45 3.52
CA TYR A 135 1.65 15.25 2.69
C TYR A 135 0.98 16.59 2.39
N ARG A 136 0.73 16.85 1.10
CA ARG A 136 0.11 18.08 0.60
C ARG A 136 -1.23 17.79 -0.07
N GLU A 137 -2.17 18.73 -0.04
CA GLU A 137 -3.52 18.51 -0.60
C GLU A 137 -3.53 18.18 -2.11
N ASP A 138 -2.56 18.65 -2.89
CA ASP A 138 -2.43 18.31 -4.31
C ASP A 138 -2.18 16.80 -4.55
N MET A 139 -1.70 16.07 -3.55
CA MET A 139 -1.47 14.62 -3.63
C MET A 139 -2.77 13.78 -3.55
N ASP A 140 -3.96 14.38 -3.38
CA ASP A 140 -5.25 13.70 -3.07
C ASP A 140 -5.47 12.38 -3.82
N GLY A 141 -5.15 11.27 -3.14
CA GLY A 141 -5.34 9.93 -3.67
C GLY A 141 -4.62 9.65 -4.99
N GLN A 142 -3.62 10.45 -5.36
CA GLN A 142 -2.78 10.25 -6.54
C GLN A 142 -1.91 9.00 -6.37
N LEU A 143 -1.56 8.35 -7.49
CA LEU A 143 -0.65 7.21 -7.47
C LEU A 143 0.75 7.67 -7.02
N ALA A 144 1.32 7.00 -6.03
CA ALA A 144 2.69 7.25 -5.61
C ALA A 144 3.67 6.57 -6.58
N GLU A 145 4.96 6.96 -6.56
CA GLU A 145 5.96 6.32 -7.42
C GLU A 145 6.09 4.82 -7.11
N ARG A 146 5.94 4.44 -5.84
CA ARG A 146 5.80 3.03 -5.45
C ARG A 146 4.67 2.33 -6.21
N GLY A 147 3.52 2.97 -6.37
CA GLY A 147 2.39 2.42 -7.11
C GLY A 147 2.68 2.18 -8.59
N ARG A 148 3.59 2.95 -9.21
CA ARG A 148 4.07 2.63 -10.56
C ARG A 148 4.94 1.38 -10.56
N HIS A 149 5.85 1.26 -9.60
CA HIS A 149 6.69 0.08 -9.42
C HIS A 149 5.88 -1.20 -9.14
N ASP A 150 4.86 -1.13 -8.27
CA ASP A 150 3.97 -2.24 -7.94
C ASP A 150 3.32 -2.81 -9.22
N MET A 151 2.78 -1.93 -10.07
CA MET A 151 2.08 -2.29 -11.31
C MET A 151 3.04 -2.78 -12.41
N SER A 152 4.19 -2.13 -12.56
CA SER A 152 5.22 -2.52 -13.54
C SER A 152 5.80 -3.91 -13.21
N THR A 153 6.15 -4.16 -11.95
CA THR A 153 6.66 -5.47 -11.54
C THR A 153 5.58 -6.56 -11.61
N LEU A 154 4.32 -6.24 -11.30
CA LEU A 154 3.19 -7.16 -11.50
C LEU A 154 3.03 -7.58 -12.97
N ALA A 155 3.11 -6.63 -13.92
CA ALA A 155 3.06 -6.94 -15.34
C ALA A 155 4.19 -7.88 -15.78
N ARG A 156 5.41 -7.64 -15.30
CA ARG A 156 6.59 -8.48 -15.57
C ARG A 156 6.46 -9.89 -14.98
N ARG A 157 5.97 -10.00 -13.73
CA ARG A 157 5.67 -11.31 -13.09
C ARG A 157 4.59 -12.08 -13.86
N LEU A 158 3.53 -11.41 -14.31
CA LEU A 158 2.50 -12.04 -15.14
C LEU A 158 3.05 -12.51 -16.49
N ALA A 159 3.88 -11.70 -17.16
CA ALA A 159 4.52 -12.09 -18.43
C ALA A 159 5.40 -13.34 -18.28
N ALA A 160 6.22 -13.40 -17.23
CA ALA A 160 7.03 -14.57 -16.91
C ALA A 160 6.20 -15.79 -16.47
N ARG A 161 5.02 -15.60 -15.86
CA ARG A 161 4.11 -16.68 -15.47
C ARG A 161 3.29 -17.24 -16.64
N PHE A 162 2.95 -16.41 -17.63
CA PHE A 162 2.08 -16.75 -18.76
C PHE A 162 2.73 -16.44 -20.13
N PRO A 163 3.93 -16.96 -20.44
CA PRO A 163 4.69 -16.58 -21.63
C PRO A 163 4.01 -16.95 -22.95
N GLY A 164 3.05 -17.90 -22.96
CA GLY A 164 2.25 -18.20 -24.16
C GLY A 164 1.15 -17.18 -24.47
N LEU A 165 0.68 -16.44 -23.46
CA LEU A 165 -0.40 -15.43 -23.57
C LEU A 165 0.15 -14.01 -23.63
N LEU A 166 1.20 -13.73 -22.86
CA LEU A 166 1.86 -12.43 -22.78
C LEU A 166 3.19 -12.49 -23.54
N ALA A 167 3.09 -12.48 -24.87
CA ALA A 167 4.20 -12.61 -25.81
C ALA A 167 4.19 -11.50 -26.88
N PRO A 168 5.31 -11.23 -27.57
CA PRO A 168 5.32 -10.36 -28.75
C PRO A 168 4.28 -10.83 -29.79
N ARG A 169 3.67 -9.88 -30.52
CA ARG A 169 2.61 -10.11 -31.52
C ARG A 169 1.27 -10.65 -30.98
N ARG A 170 1.11 -10.84 -29.66
CA ARG A 170 -0.22 -11.03 -29.06
C ARG A 170 -0.97 -9.69 -28.99
N ARG A 171 -2.30 -9.74 -29.01
CA ARG A 171 -3.16 -8.56 -28.83
C ARG A 171 -3.53 -8.43 -27.35
N PHE A 172 -3.42 -7.23 -26.82
CA PHE A 172 -3.79 -6.91 -25.43
C PHE A 172 -4.90 -5.87 -25.42
N ALA A 173 -5.84 -6.00 -24.48
CA ALA A 173 -6.90 -5.04 -24.23
C ALA A 173 -6.72 -4.46 -22.82
N PHE A 174 -6.63 -3.14 -22.73
CA PHE A 174 -6.52 -2.44 -21.45
C PHE A 174 -7.78 -1.59 -21.24
N VAL A 175 -8.44 -1.80 -20.10
CA VAL A 175 -9.61 -1.03 -19.70
C VAL A 175 -9.38 -0.46 -18.30
N SER A 176 -9.75 0.80 -18.09
CA SER A 176 -9.57 1.48 -16.80
C SER A 176 -10.74 2.42 -16.50
N SER A 177 -10.87 2.80 -15.24
CA SER A 177 -11.77 3.89 -14.82
C SER A 177 -11.14 5.25 -15.09
N HIS A 178 -11.92 6.33 -15.19
CA HIS A 178 -11.40 7.70 -15.36
C HIS A 178 -10.48 8.20 -14.23
N LYS A 179 -10.46 7.56 -13.07
CA LYS A 179 -9.67 8.03 -11.91
C LYS A 179 -8.18 8.03 -12.25
N ALA A 180 -7.52 9.18 -12.11
CA ALA A 180 -6.11 9.39 -12.49
C ALA A 180 -5.14 8.31 -11.94
N ARG A 181 -5.32 7.88 -10.68
CA ARG A 181 -4.50 6.79 -10.11
C ARG A 181 -4.65 5.44 -10.82
N CYS A 182 -5.83 5.16 -11.41
CA CYS A 182 -6.10 3.95 -12.16
C CYS A 182 -5.48 4.03 -13.56
N LEU A 183 -5.60 5.18 -14.23
CA LEU A 183 -4.92 5.44 -15.50
C LEU A 183 -3.40 5.31 -15.36
N ASN A 184 -2.80 6.03 -14.39
CA ASN A 184 -1.37 5.95 -14.10
C ASN A 184 -0.91 4.53 -13.71
N SER A 185 -1.80 3.72 -13.11
CA SER A 185 -1.51 2.30 -12.81
C SER A 185 -1.55 1.44 -14.07
N SER A 186 -2.53 1.66 -14.95
CA SER A 186 -2.65 0.99 -16.24
C SER A 186 -1.46 1.31 -17.16
N ASP A 187 -0.98 2.55 -17.19
CA ASP A 187 0.22 2.93 -17.94
C ASP A 187 1.48 2.28 -17.36
N ALA A 188 1.68 2.35 -16.04
CA ALA A 188 2.83 1.68 -15.42
C ALA A 188 2.82 0.15 -15.61
N PHE A 189 1.65 -0.47 -15.67
CA PHE A 189 1.49 -1.87 -16.05
C PHE A 189 1.85 -2.11 -17.53
N ARG A 190 1.38 -1.26 -18.47
CA ARG A 190 1.76 -1.32 -19.89
C ARG A 190 3.27 -1.18 -20.06
N ASP A 191 3.90 -0.26 -19.34
CA ASP A 191 5.35 -0.07 -19.38
C ASP A 191 6.12 -1.29 -18.85
N GLY A 192 5.68 -1.88 -17.75
CA GLY A 192 6.24 -3.13 -17.23
C GLY A 192 6.08 -4.30 -18.21
N LEU A 193 4.93 -4.40 -18.88
CA LEU A 193 4.73 -5.40 -19.94
C LEU A 193 5.63 -5.13 -21.15
N ARG A 194 5.75 -3.87 -21.60
CA ARG A 194 6.65 -3.50 -22.70
C ARG A 194 8.09 -3.86 -22.38
N GLN A 195 8.55 -3.65 -21.14
CA GLN A 195 9.89 -4.07 -20.69
C GLN A 195 10.06 -5.60 -20.72
N ALA A 196 9.04 -6.37 -20.33
CA ALA A 196 9.09 -7.84 -20.39
C ALA A 196 9.15 -8.38 -21.83
N LEU A 197 8.46 -7.74 -22.76
CA LEU A 197 8.39 -8.14 -24.17
C LEU A 197 9.59 -7.62 -24.99
N GLY A 198 10.05 -6.39 -24.70
CA GLY A 198 11.12 -5.72 -25.43
C GLY A 198 12.50 -6.37 -25.27
N GLY A 199 12.73 -7.07 -24.15
CA GLY A 199 13.91 -7.91 -23.96
C GLY A 199 14.04 -9.09 -24.93
N GLN A 200 13.05 -9.31 -25.82
CA GLN A 200 13.06 -10.32 -26.88
C GLN A 200 13.10 -9.71 -28.30
N GLN A 201 13.26 -8.40 -28.46
CA GLN A 201 13.33 -7.73 -29.78
C GLN A 201 14.69 -7.04 -30.02
N PRO A 202 15.12 -6.91 -31.28
CA PRO A 202 16.24 -6.04 -31.63
C PRO A 202 15.96 -4.58 -31.24
N PRO A 203 16.99 -3.78 -30.89
CA PRO A 203 16.83 -2.45 -30.30
C PRO A 203 16.06 -1.43 -31.17
N GLU A 204 15.91 -1.67 -32.48
CA GLU A 204 15.22 -0.77 -33.42
C GLU A 204 13.69 -0.77 -33.28
N LEU A 205 13.08 -1.77 -32.62
CA LEU A 205 11.62 -1.84 -32.38
C LEU A 205 11.20 -1.64 -30.92
N GLY A 206 12.15 -1.66 -29.97
CA GLY A 206 11.84 -1.75 -28.53
C GLY A 206 11.12 -0.54 -27.92
N ASN A 207 11.04 0.59 -28.64
CA ASN A 207 10.52 1.86 -28.13
C ASN A 207 9.21 2.34 -28.78
N ASP A 208 8.58 1.56 -29.67
CA ASP A 208 7.30 1.96 -30.25
C ASP A 208 6.16 1.94 -29.20
N PRO A 209 5.56 3.10 -28.85
CA PRO A 209 4.49 3.16 -27.86
C PRO A 209 3.21 2.44 -28.33
N THR A 210 3.02 2.23 -29.64
CA THR A 210 1.84 1.59 -30.24
C THR A 210 1.85 0.05 -30.16
N MET A 211 2.98 -0.56 -29.76
CA MET A 211 3.12 -2.02 -29.56
C MET A 211 2.08 -2.61 -28.59
N LEU A 212 1.57 -1.80 -27.66
CA LEU A 212 0.50 -2.17 -26.74
C LEU A 212 -0.71 -1.27 -26.99
N GLY A 213 -1.86 -1.89 -27.26
CA GLY A 213 -3.12 -1.17 -27.48
C GLY A 213 -3.46 -0.17 -26.37
N ASP A 214 -4.25 0.84 -26.73
CA ASP A 214 -4.58 1.95 -25.84
C ASP A 214 -5.44 1.53 -24.63
N ILE A 215 -5.36 2.35 -23.57
CA ILE A 215 -6.25 2.23 -22.41
C ILE A 215 -7.61 2.81 -22.78
N LYS A 216 -8.63 1.96 -22.82
CA LYS A 216 -10.02 2.39 -22.98
C LYS A 216 -10.57 2.79 -21.61
N ILE A 217 -11.05 4.03 -21.49
CA ILE A 217 -11.78 4.47 -20.31
C ILE A 217 -13.21 3.92 -20.40
N ASN A 218 -13.62 3.16 -19.40
CA ASN A 218 -14.97 2.61 -19.31
C ASN A 218 -15.41 2.53 -17.84
N ASP A 219 -16.05 3.59 -17.35
CA ASP A 219 -16.59 3.64 -15.99
C ASP A 219 -17.86 2.81 -15.82
N THR A 220 -18.62 2.54 -16.89
CA THR A 220 -19.71 1.56 -16.84
C THR A 220 -19.18 0.21 -16.38
N LEU A 221 -18.06 -0.25 -16.96
CA LEU A 221 -17.43 -1.52 -16.57
C LEU A 221 -16.60 -1.44 -15.27
N MET A 222 -15.83 -0.37 -15.08
CA MET A 222 -14.82 -0.29 -14.00
C MET A 222 -15.25 0.53 -12.77
N ARG A 223 -16.38 1.23 -12.85
CA ARG A 223 -17.03 1.99 -11.76
C ARG A 223 -18.55 1.80 -11.77
N PHE A 224 -19.02 0.61 -12.12
CA PHE A 224 -20.44 0.22 -12.17
C PHE A 224 -21.28 0.72 -10.98
N PHE A 225 -20.67 0.82 -9.80
CA PHE A 225 -21.31 1.27 -8.57
C PHE A 225 -21.60 2.78 -8.54
N ASP A 226 -20.74 3.64 -9.09
CA ASP A 226 -20.97 5.10 -9.17
C ASP A 226 -22.16 5.42 -10.09
N LEU A 227 -22.46 4.52 -11.03
CA LEU A 227 -23.50 4.69 -12.07
C LEU A 227 -24.78 3.90 -11.75
N CYS A 228 -24.79 3.13 -10.67
CA CYS A 228 -25.96 2.39 -10.22
C CYS A 228 -26.81 3.29 -9.32
N GLU A 229 -27.85 3.92 -9.87
CA GLU A 229 -28.73 4.86 -9.15
C GLU A 229 -29.24 4.30 -7.81
N LYS A 230 -29.60 3.02 -7.76
CA LYS A 230 -30.04 2.36 -6.53
C LYS A 230 -28.92 2.26 -5.49
N PHE A 231 -27.69 1.96 -5.90
CA PHE A 231 -26.54 1.98 -4.98
C PHE A 231 -26.26 3.40 -4.48
N VAL A 232 -26.23 4.39 -5.39
CA VAL A 232 -25.93 5.79 -5.06
C VAL A 232 -26.96 6.34 -4.06
N ARG A 233 -28.26 6.11 -4.30
CA ARG A 233 -29.34 6.58 -3.43
C ARG A 233 -29.42 5.80 -2.12
N ASP A 234 -29.40 4.47 -2.17
CA ASP A 234 -29.72 3.65 -0.99
C ASP A 234 -28.50 3.40 -0.08
N VAL A 235 -27.26 3.61 -0.59
CA VAL A 235 -26.00 3.29 0.13
C VAL A 235 -24.96 4.41 0.10
N ASP A 236 -24.68 5.05 -1.04
CA ASP A 236 -23.56 6.01 -1.11
C ASP A 236 -23.89 7.38 -0.49
N ASN A 237 -25.12 7.85 -0.73
CA ASN A 237 -25.70 9.11 -0.25
C ASN A 237 -26.74 8.91 0.88
N ASN A 238 -26.79 7.72 1.48
CA ASN A 238 -27.68 7.41 2.60
C ASN A 238 -26.85 7.35 3.89
N ASP A 239 -27.03 8.32 4.78
CA ASP A 239 -26.30 8.38 6.05
C ASP A 239 -26.63 7.21 6.98
N GLU A 240 -27.86 6.65 6.91
CA GLU A 240 -28.25 5.46 7.67
C GLU A 240 -27.54 4.18 7.17
N ALA A 241 -27.05 4.16 5.92
CA ALA A 241 -26.40 2.99 5.34
C ALA A 241 -25.04 2.63 5.98
N MET A 242 -24.53 3.50 6.86
CA MET A 242 -23.31 3.30 7.61
C MET A 242 -23.55 3.15 9.13
N HIS A 243 -24.80 3.00 9.58
CA HIS A 243 -25.20 2.95 11.00
C HIS A 243 -24.25 2.12 11.88
N GLU A 244 -23.99 0.86 11.53
CA GLU A 244 -23.11 -0.02 12.33
C GLU A 244 -21.69 0.52 12.49
N VAL A 245 -21.16 1.20 11.47
CA VAL A 245 -19.82 1.81 11.52
C VAL A 245 -19.81 3.00 12.46
N ASP A 246 -20.85 3.84 12.42
CA ASP A 246 -20.93 5.01 13.28
C ASP A 246 -21.28 4.64 14.74
N ALA A 247 -22.08 3.60 14.94
CA ALA A 247 -22.28 2.95 16.24
C ALA A 247 -20.96 2.38 16.80
N PHE A 248 -20.17 1.67 15.98
CA PHE A 248 -18.88 1.14 16.41
C PHE A 248 -17.86 2.24 16.76
N LYS A 249 -17.84 3.36 16.01
CA LYS A 249 -16.97 4.52 16.32
C LYS A 249 -17.16 5.08 17.73
N VAL A 250 -18.38 4.98 18.28
CA VAL A 250 -18.72 5.43 19.65
C VAL A 250 -18.89 4.26 20.63
N GLY A 251 -18.61 3.04 20.19
CA GLY A 251 -18.66 1.81 20.98
C GLY A 251 -17.53 1.71 22.02
N PRO A 252 -17.66 0.80 23.00
CA PRO A 252 -16.70 0.69 24.11
C PRO A 252 -15.30 0.24 23.67
N GLU A 253 -15.18 -0.56 22.61
CA GLU A 253 -13.90 -0.97 22.03
C GLU A 253 -13.15 0.24 21.46
N MET A 254 -13.83 1.01 20.61
CA MET A 254 -13.24 2.15 19.91
C MET A 254 -12.96 3.32 20.87
N LYS A 255 -13.80 3.53 21.89
CA LYS A 255 -13.55 4.49 22.99
C LYS A 255 -12.25 4.20 23.74
N LYS A 256 -12.01 2.94 24.13
CA LYS A 256 -10.77 2.53 24.81
C LYS A 256 -9.53 2.84 23.97
N VAL A 257 -9.59 2.63 22.65
CA VAL A 257 -8.49 3.00 21.75
C VAL A 257 -8.31 4.52 21.72
N VAL A 258 -9.39 5.31 21.57
CA VAL A 258 -9.30 6.79 21.59
C VAL A 258 -8.70 7.29 22.90
N GLU A 259 -9.13 6.76 24.05
CA GLU A 259 -8.59 7.08 25.38
C GLU A 259 -7.10 6.71 25.51
N ARG A 260 -6.70 5.51 25.05
CA ARG A 260 -5.29 5.07 25.06
C ARG A 260 -4.42 5.97 24.20
N ILE A 261 -4.87 6.32 22.99
CA ILE A 261 -4.14 7.19 22.07
C ILE A 261 -4.09 8.63 22.59
N ALA A 262 -5.16 9.15 23.19
CA ALA A 262 -5.16 10.46 23.86
C ALA A 262 -4.10 10.52 24.97
N ASN A 263 -4.08 9.51 25.84
CA ASN A 263 -3.09 9.38 26.92
C ASN A 263 -1.65 9.25 26.38
N ASN A 264 -1.42 8.39 25.37
CA ASN A 264 -0.11 8.24 24.72
C ASN A 264 0.37 9.55 24.06
N LEU A 265 -0.57 10.42 23.64
CA LEU A 265 -0.27 11.69 22.98
C LEU A 265 -0.30 12.92 23.91
N CYS A 266 -0.53 12.74 25.22
CA CYS A 266 -0.74 13.85 26.15
C CYS A 266 -1.80 14.86 25.64
N LEU A 267 -2.85 14.37 24.98
CA LEU A 267 -3.96 15.17 24.45
C LEU A 267 -5.24 14.93 25.28
N PRO A 268 -6.09 15.96 25.48
CA PRO A 268 -7.44 15.76 26.00
C PRO A 268 -8.26 14.81 25.10
N VAL A 269 -8.99 13.88 25.72
CA VAL A 269 -9.74 12.82 25.00
C VAL A 269 -10.80 13.41 24.06
N ASP A 270 -11.42 14.53 24.43
CA ASP A 270 -12.43 15.26 23.67
C ASP A 270 -11.88 15.95 22.39
N GLN A 271 -10.56 16.09 22.28
CA GLN A 271 -9.91 16.56 21.04
C GLN A 271 -9.69 15.44 20.01
N LEU A 272 -9.90 14.18 20.39
CA LEU A 272 -9.76 13.03 19.50
C LEU A 272 -11.11 12.33 19.23
N ASN A 273 -11.18 11.65 18.09
CA ASN A 273 -12.28 10.77 17.75
C ASN A 273 -11.77 9.61 16.87
N ALA A 274 -12.59 8.58 16.69
CA ALA A 274 -12.22 7.39 15.92
C ALA A 274 -11.76 7.71 14.48
N ASP A 275 -12.33 8.74 13.86
CA ASP A 275 -12.01 9.18 12.50
C ASP A 275 -10.60 9.82 12.40
N LEU A 276 -10.16 10.54 13.45
CA LEU A 276 -8.79 11.07 13.56
C LEU A 276 -7.81 9.94 13.90
N VAL A 277 -8.13 9.09 14.88
CA VAL A 277 -7.28 7.96 15.29
C VAL A 277 -7.04 6.98 14.14
N GLN A 278 -8.06 6.67 13.34
CA GLN A 278 -7.91 5.86 12.12
C GLN A 278 -7.02 6.55 11.06
N VAL A 279 -7.00 7.88 10.97
CA VAL A 279 -6.07 8.60 10.08
C VAL A 279 -4.64 8.53 10.58
N ALA A 280 -4.39 8.63 11.89
CA ALA A 280 -3.07 8.39 12.48
C ALA A 280 -2.57 6.96 12.18
N PHE A 281 -3.42 5.95 12.38
CA PHE A 281 -3.09 4.55 12.08
C PHE A 281 -2.81 4.31 10.59
N PHE A 282 -3.64 4.86 9.71
CA PHE A 282 -3.37 4.80 8.27
C PHE A 282 -2.12 5.58 7.85
N THR A 283 -1.68 6.59 8.61
CA THR A 283 -0.44 7.34 8.30
C THR A 283 0.79 6.45 8.46
N CYS A 284 0.84 5.64 9.53
CA CYS A 284 1.83 4.56 9.67
C CYS A 284 1.84 3.63 8.43
N SER A 285 0.66 3.14 8.05
CA SER A 285 0.49 2.26 6.88
C SER A 285 0.95 2.91 5.56
N PHE A 286 0.60 4.18 5.33
CA PHE A 286 0.98 4.91 4.12
C PHE A 286 2.48 5.16 4.03
N GLU A 287 3.17 5.47 5.13
CA GLU A 287 4.63 5.64 5.09
C GLU A 287 5.37 4.31 4.85
N LEU A 288 4.91 3.20 5.46
CA LEU A 288 5.43 1.87 5.16
C LEU A 288 5.22 1.47 3.70
N ALA A 289 4.03 1.74 3.15
CA ALA A 289 3.72 1.41 1.76
C ALA A 289 4.49 2.30 0.77
N ILE A 290 4.51 3.63 0.97
CA ILE A 290 5.07 4.59 0.00
C ILE A 290 6.59 4.65 0.07
N LYS A 291 7.16 4.71 1.27
CA LYS A 291 8.59 4.97 1.52
C LYS A 291 9.38 3.74 1.99
N ASN A 292 8.71 2.63 2.35
CA ASN A 292 9.34 1.46 2.98
C ASN A 292 10.07 1.81 4.30
N ILE A 293 9.54 2.76 5.06
CA ILE A 293 10.01 3.14 6.40
C ILE A 293 8.95 2.77 7.44
N SER A 294 9.36 2.54 8.68
CA SER A 294 8.42 2.72 9.77
C SER A 294 8.22 4.20 10.05
N SER A 295 7.02 4.55 10.51
CA SER A 295 6.66 5.90 10.90
C SER A 295 6.66 6.00 12.42
N PRO A 296 7.02 7.15 13.01
CA PRO A 296 6.75 7.41 14.43
C PRO A 296 5.24 7.28 14.76
N TRP A 297 4.36 7.44 13.77
CA TRP A 297 2.92 7.16 13.89
C TRP A 297 2.59 5.68 14.13
N CYS A 298 3.51 4.75 13.89
CA CYS A 298 3.33 3.32 14.20
C CYS A 298 3.49 3.04 15.70
N SER A 299 4.42 3.72 16.35
CA SER A 299 4.82 3.46 17.74
C SER A 299 3.75 3.79 18.78
N ILE A 300 2.67 4.49 18.39
CA ILE A 300 1.58 4.88 19.31
C ILE A 300 0.49 3.81 19.46
N PHE A 301 0.49 2.76 18.63
CA PHE A 301 -0.55 1.72 18.56
C PHE A 301 -0.05 0.34 19.03
N SER A 302 -0.84 -0.34 19.86
CA SER A 302 -0.64 -1.76 20.17
C SER A 302 -1.28 -2.68 19.10
N GLU A 303 -1.11 -4.00 19.19
CA GLU A 303 -1.80 -4.95 18.30
C GLU A 303 -3.31 -4.99 18.61
N GLU A 304 -3.70 -4.83 19.87
CA GLU A 304 -5.10 -4.75 20.28
C GLU A 304 -5.78 -3.48 19.73
N ASP A 305 -5.08 -2.35 19.68
CA ASP A 305 -5.59 -1.15 18.98
C ASP A 305 -5.76 -1.41 17.48
N ALA A 306 -4.79 -2.10 16.88
CA ALA A 306 -4.76 -2.42 15.45
C ALA A 306 -5.93 -3.33 15.04
N LEU A 307 -6.23 -4.36 15.83
CA LEU A 307 -7.39 -5.25 15.64
C LEU A 307 -8.72 -4.48 15.62
N VAL A 308 -8.91 -3.53 16.56
CA VAL A 308 -10.11 -2.69 16.62
C VAL A 308 -10.20 -1.74 15.42
N LEU A 309 -9.07 -1.18 14.99
CA LEU A 309 -9.00 -0.25 13.84
C LEU A 309 -9.13 -0.94 12.48
N GLU A 310 -8.65 -2.19 12.37
CA GLU A 310 -8.89 -3.07 11.23
C GLU A 310 -10.38 -3.41 11.14
N TYR A 311 -10.99 -3.88 12.25
CA TYR A 311 -12.42 -4.19 12.28
C TYR A 311 -13.29 -2.98 11.92
N LEU A 312 -12.96 -1.77 12.38
CA LEU A 312 -13.62 -0.53 11.94
C LEU A 312 -13.51 -0.30 10.42
N ASN A 313 -12.35 -0.59 9.80
CA ASN A 313 -12.18 -0.51 8.36
C ASN A 313 -12.99 -1.59 7.61
N ASP A 314 -13.04 -2.81 8.16
CA ASP A 314 -13.71 -3.95 7.55
C ASP A 314 -15.22 -3.84 7.62
N LEU A 315 -15.77 -3.42 8.76
CA LEU A 315 -17.18 -3.04 8.91
C LEU A 315 -17.57 -1.97 7.87
N LYS A 316 -16.68 -1.00 7.62
CA LYS A 316 -16.85 0.01 6.57
C LYS A 316 -16.80 -0.55 5.14
N GLN A 317 -15.97 -1.56 4.85
CA GLN A 317 -16.02 -2.23 3.54
C GLN A 317 -17.28 -3.10 3.41
N TYR A 318 -17.66 -3.80 4.49
CA TYR A 318 -18.80 -4.70 4.55
C TYR A 318 -20.10 -3.99 4.16
N TRP A 319 -20.42 -2.89 4.86
CA TRP A 319 -21.63 -2.11 4.62
C TRP A 319 -21.56 -1.32 3.30
N LYS A 320 -20.46 -0.59 3.04
CA LYS A 320 -20.40 0.30 1.88
C LYS A 320 -20.14 -0.39 0.54
N ARG A 321 -19.54 -1.59 0.52
CA ARG A 321 -19.03 -2.21 -0.73
C ARG A 321 -19.20 -3.74 -0.83
N ALA A 322 -19.49 -4.46 0.25
CA ALA A 322 -19.69 -5.92 0.23
C ALA A 322 -21.10 -6.30 0.73
N TYR A 323 -21.24 -7.33 1.58
CA TYR A 323 -22.52 -8.02 1.81
C TYR A 323 -23.56 -7.25 2.66
N GLY A 324 -23.27 -6.04 3.17
CA GLY A 324 -24.25 -5.27 3.96
C GLY A 324 -25.53 -4.89 3.21
N TYR A 325 -25.45 -4.71 1.88
CA TYR A 325 -26.62 -4.47 1.04
C TYR A 325 -26.57 -5.30 -0.24
N GLU A 326 -27.70 -5.91 -0.60
CA GLU A 326 -27.81 -6.75 -1.81
C GLU A 326 -27.47 -5.98 -3.11
N ILE A 327 -27.69 -4.67 -3.13
CA ILE A 327 -27.36 -3.84 -4.29
C ILE A 327 -25.84 -3.76 -4.55
N ASN A 328 -24.99 -3.95 -3.54
CA ASN A 328 -23.54 -3.89 -3.68
C ASN A 328 -23.02 -4.99 -4.60
N SER A 329 -23.51 -6.23 -4.44
CA SER A 329 -23.17 -7.36 -5.30
C SER A 329 -23.86 -7.25 -6.67
N ARG A 330 -25.16 -6.93 -6.68
CA ARG A 330 -25.94 -6.78 -7.93
C ARG A 330 -25.38 -5.70 -8.87
N ALA A 331 -24.84 -4.60 -8.35
CA ALA A 331 -24.20 -3.57 -9.17
C ALA A 331 -22.99 -4.11 -9.95
N SER A 332 -22.28 -5.11 -9.42
CA SER A 332 -21.09 -5.71 -10.07
C SER A 332 -21.41 -6.66 -11.23
N CYS A 333 -22.68 -7.04 -11.43
CA CYS A 333 -23.08 -8.05 -12.42
C CYS A 333 -22.56 -7.76 -13.82
N ILE A 334 -22.48 -6.49 -14.24
CA ILE A 334 -21.98 -6.14 -15.58
C ILE A 334 -20.49 -6.40 -15.77
N LEU A 335 -19.67 -6.31 -14.72
CA LEU A 335 -18.26 -6.71 -14.77
C LEU A 335 -18.12 -8.23 -14.83
N PHE A 336 -18.90 -8.97 -14.03
CA PHE A 336 -18.90 -10.43 -14.07
C PHE A 336 -19.37 -10.97 -15.43
N GLN A 337 -20.44 -10.42 -16.00
CA GLN A 337 -20.94 -10.78 -17.32
C GLN A 337 -19.90 -10.54 -18.43
N ASP A 338 -19.15 -9.44 -18.37
CA ASP A 338 -18.07 -9.17 -19.32
C ASP A 338 -16.93 -10.20 -19.18
N ILE A 339 -16.47 -10.48 -17.94
CA ILE A 339 -15.43 -11.48 -17.69
C ILE A 339 -15.82 -12.86 -18.22
N PHE A 340 -17.02 -13.35 -17.89
CA PHE A 340 -17.48 -14.67 -18.33
C PHE A 340 -17.69 -14.72 -19.85
N ARG A 341 -18.31 -13.69 -20.45
CA ARG A 341 -18.48 -13.62 -21.92
C ARG A 341 -17.15 -13.69 -22.66
N ASN A 342 -16.12 -12.99 -22.19
CA ASN A 342 -14.78 -13.05 -22.77
C ASN A 342 -14.13 -14.44 -22.62
N LEU A 343 -14.36 -15.14 -21.50
CA LEU A 343 -13.88 -16.52 -21.31
C LEU A 343 -14.60 -17.52 -22.24
N ASP A 344 -15.93 -17.44 -22.33
CA ASP A 344 -16.74 -18.29 -23.21
C ASP A 344 -16.37 -18.07 -24.68
N GLN A 345 -16.18 -16.82 -25.09
CA GLN A 345 -15.74 -16.49 -26.45
C GLN A 345 -14.36 -17.11 -26.77
N ALA A 346 -13.39 -17.00 -25.85
CA ALA A 346 -12.07 -17.61 -26.05
C ALA A 346 -12.15 -19.14 -26.22
N VAL A 347 -13.02 -19.82 -25.45
CA VAL A 347 -13.27 -21.27 -25.59
C VAL A 347 -13.91 -21.60 -26.95
N LEU A 348 -14.88 -20.80 -27.40
CA LEU A 348 -15.54 -20.99 -28.71
C LEU A 348 -14.57 -20.79 -29.88
N GLU A 349 -13.72 -19.76 -29.83
CA GLU A 349 -12.69 -19.49 -30.84
C GLU A 349 -11.63 -20.60 -30.87
N SER A 350 -11.18 -21.08 -29.70
CA SER A 350 -10.25 -22.21 -29.59
C SER A 350 -10.79 -23.48 -30.25
N LYS A 351 -12.07 -23.82 -30.01
CA LYS A 351 -12.72 -25.00 -30.59
C LYS A 351 -12.82 -24.91 -32.12
N LYS A 352 -13.17 -23.73 -32.65
CA LYS A 352 -13.23 -23.48 -34.10
C LYS A 352 -11.86 -23.69 -34.75
N ASN A 353 -10.81 -23.07 -34.21
CA ASN A 353 -9.45 -23.17 -34.74
C ASN A 353 -8.90 -24.61 -34.70
N ALA A 354 -9.26 -25.39 -33.67
CA ALA A 354 -8.94 -26.82 -33.63
C ALA A 354 -9.65 -27.58 -34.77
N SER A 355 -10.96 -27.38 -34.95
CA SER A 355 -11.73 -28.06 -36.01
C SER A 355 -11.29 -27.72 -37.44
N SER A 356 -10.83 -26.49 -37.70
CA SER A 356 -10.29 -26.09 -39.00
C SER A 356 -8.87 -26.58 -39.26
N SER A 357 -8.13 -26.94 -38.20
CA SER A 357 -6.76 -27.50 -38.32
C SER A 357 -6.77 -29.02 -38.48
N SER A 358 -7.92 -29.67 -38.28
CA SER A 358 -8.12 -31.12 -38.48
C SER A 358 -8.76 -31.48 -39.83
N THR A 359 -9.06 -30.49 -40.66
CA THR A 359 -9.67 -30.66 -42.00
C THR A 359 -8.81 -30.11 -43.14
N ALA A 360 -7.57 -29.74 -42.84
CA ALA A 360 -6.50 -29.37 -43.78
C ALA A 360 -5.32 -30.31 -43.59
#